data_AF-A0A6I2Y7A3-F1
#
_entry.id   AF-A0A6I2Y7A3-F1
#
_cell.length_a   1.000
_cell.length_b   1.000
_cell.length_c   1.000
_cell.angle_alpha   90.00
_cell.angle_beta   90.00
_cell.angle_gamma   90.00
#
_symmetry.space_group_name_H-M   'P 1'
#
loop_
_entity.id
_entity.type
_entity.pdbx_description
1 polymer ?
#
loop_
_entity_poly.entity_id
_entity_poly.type
_entity_poly.pdbx_seq_one_letter_code
_entity_poly.pdbx_strand_id
1 'polypeptide(L)'
;MKLPLAATLAAALLLSGCGSERTPLQSGGQNAVVGGSAGYQPYQTRDIALNCIKGRGISATPVGRDLILLSAPGARIVFEADRGVSSGMQVRGQVEGAEVIGGAVFYVGSADTAVTSGVEGCL
;
A
#
# COMPACT_ATOMS: atom_id res chain seq x y z
N MET A 1 41.92 55.51 29.70
CA MET A 1 41.00 56.33 28.87
C MET A 1 40.88 55.70 27.49
N LYS A 2 39.64 55.62 26.99
CA LYS A 2 39.20 55.40 25.59
C LYS A 2 39.33 53.98 25.01
N LEU A 3 38.21 53.24 25.07
CA LEU A 3 37.89 52.12 24.17
C LEU A 3 37.42 52.68 22.81
N PRO A 4 37.85 52.12 21.66
CA PRO A 4 37.14 52.29 20.41
C PRO A 4 36.15 51.14 20.15
N LEU A 5 34.93 51.57 19.89
CA LEU A 5 33.80 50.88 19.29
C LEU A 5 34.16 50.43 17.86
N ALA A 6 33.88 49.17 17.50
CA ALA A 6 33.65 48.70 16.13
C ALA A 6 32.86 47.38 16.23
N ALA A 7 31.57 47.38 15.88
CA ALA A 7 31.05 47.01 14.55
C ALA A 7 31.37 45.54 14.22
N THR A 8 30.44 44.64 13.94
CA THR A 8 29.12 44.79 13.31
C THR A 8 28.35 43.48 13.45
N LEU A 9 27.06 43.57 13.78
CA LEU A 9 26.07 42.51 13.62
C LEU A 9 25.96 42.11 12.14
N ALA A 10 25.96 40.81 11.83
CA ALA A 10 25.09 40.17 10.83
C ALA A 10 25.45 38.68 10.68
N ALA A 11 25.02 37.86 11.64
CA ALA A 11 24.85 36.43 11.37
C ALA A 11 23.42 36.22 10.86
N ALA A 12 23.21 36.48 9.57
CA ALA A 12 21.97 36.10 8.90
C ALA A 12 21.95 34.56 8.78
N LEU A 13 21.27 33.91 9.71
CA LEU A 13 20.88 32.50 9.62
C LEU A 13 19.94 32.35 8.42
N LEU A 14 20.49 31.97 7.27
CA LEU A 14 19.71 31.49 6.14
C LEU A 14 19.11 30.13 6.52
N LEU A 15 17.89 30.15 7.09
CA LEU A 15 16.99 29.01 7.07
C LEU A 15 16.47 28.81 5.64
N SER A 16 17.33 28.29 4.76
CA SER A 16 16.90 27.68 3.50
C SER A 16 16.66 26.19 3.73
N GLY A 17 15.72 25.88 4.62
CA GLY A 17 15.05 24.58 4.65
C GLY A 17 13.97 24.56 3.59
N CYS A 18 14.38 24.69 2.31
CA CYS A 18 13.48 24.48 1.19
C CYS A 18 13.19 22.98 1.15
N GLY A 19 11.92 22.62 1.32
CA GLY A 19 11.45 21.25 1.31
C GLY A 19 11.82 20.58 -0.01
N SER A 20 12.81 19.70 0.04
CA SER A 20 12.74 18.51 -0.79
C SER A 20 11.75 17.59 -0.10
N GLU A 21 10.55 17.51 -0.67
CA GLU A 21 9.64 16.40 -0.47
C GLU A 21 10.48 15.12 -0.48
N ARG A 22 10.65 14.52 0.70
CA ARG A 22 11.17 13.17 0.78
C ARG A 22 10.07 12.33 0.15
N THR A 23 10.22 12.03 -1.14
CA THR A 23 9.58 10.85 -1.73
C THR A 23 9.82 9.73 -0.73
N PRO A 24 8.77 9.09 -0.19
CA PRO A 24 9.01 7.95 0.67
C PRO A 24 9.83 6.94 -0.15
N LEU A 25 11.02 6.63 0.35
CA LEU A 25 11.72 5.41 0.01
C LEU A 25 10.82 4.28 0.48
N GLN A 26 9.89 3.86 -0.39
CA GLN A 26 9.05 2.71 -0.18
C GLN A 26 9.92 1.48 -0.39
N SER A 27 10.56 1.06 0.70
CA SER A 27 11.11 -0.28 0.84
C SER A 27 9.92 -1.25 0.89
N GLY A 28 9.59 -1.84 -0.25
CA GLY A 28 8.51 -2.82 -0.41
C GLY A 28 8.43 -3.24 -1.88
N GLY A 29 8.51 -4.54 -2.14
CA GLY A 29 8.85 -5.13 -3.43
C GLY A 29 8.09 -4.60 -4.66
N GLN A 30 8.85 -4.42 -5.75
CA GLN A 30 8.57 -4.44 -7.20
C GLN A 30 7.19 -4.03 -7.81
N ASN A 31 6.15 -3.66 -7.05
CA ASN A 31 4.81 -3.36 -7.57
C ASN A 31 4.15 -2.15 -6.92
N ALA A 32 4.90 -1.22 -6.33
CA ALA A 32 4.32 0.05 -5.85
C ALA A 32 3.95 0.94 -7.04
N VAL A 33 2.76 0.71 -7.61
CA VAL A 33 2.23 1.51 -8.71
C VAL A 33 1.72 2.83 -8.15
N VAL A 34 2.60 3.84 -8.14
CA VAL A 34 2.22 5.24 -7.96
C VAL A 34 1.53 5.68 -9.26
N GLY A 35 0.21 5.53 -9.33
CA GLY A 35 -0.54 5.90 -10.53
C GLY A 35 -2.05 5.88 -10.26
N GLY A 36 -2.69 7.04 -10.45
CA GLY A 36 -4.11 7.25 -10.18
C GLY A 36 -5.04 6.35 -11.00
N SER A 37 -6.32 6.41 -10.62
CA SER A 37 -7.50 5.62 -11.03
C SER A 37 -7.76 5.45 -12.54
N ALA A 38 -6.97 6.06 -13.41
CA ALA A 38 -7.18 6.05 -14.85
C ALA A 38 -6.97 4.63 -15.40
N GLY A 39 -8.07 3.93 -15.67
CA GLY A 39 -8.07 2.59 -16.25
C GLY A 39 -8.01 1.43 -15.25
N TYR A 40 -8.10 1.69 -13.93
CA TYR A 40 -8.20 0.59 -12.96
C TYR A 40 -9.57 -0.08 -13.04
N GLN A 41 -9.58 -1.40 -13.23
CA GLN A 41 -10.78 -2.20 -13.38
C GLN A 41 -10.80 -3.31 -12.31
N PRO A 42 -11.38 -3.03 -11.11
CA PRO A 42 -11.28 -3.93 -9.95
C PRO A 42 -11.79 -5.33 -10.25
N TYR A 43 -12.86 -5.43 -11.03
CA TYR A 43 -13.44 -6.70 -11.44
C TYR A 43 -12.47 -7.55 -12.29
N GLN A 44 -11.77 -6.93 -13.25
CA GLN A 44 -10.78 -7.65 -14.06
C GLN A 44 -9.56 -8.04 -13.23
N THR A 45 -9.10 -7.16 -12.34
CA THR A 45 -8.01 -7.47 -11.41
C THR A 45 -8.37 -8.64 -10.50
N ARG A 46 -9.59 -8.65 -9.95
CA ARG A 46 -10.11 -9.77 -9.16
C ARG A 46 -10.12 -11.07 -9.95
N ASP A 47 -10.61 -11.07 -11.19
CA ASP A 47 -10.66 -12.28 -12.01
C ASP A 47 -9.27 -12.81 -12.34
N ILE A 48 -8.32 -11.93 -12.64
CA ILE A 48 -6.90 -12.29 -12.83
C ILE A 48 -6.33 -12.92 -11.56
N ALA A 49 -6.52 -12.27 -10.41
CA ALA A 49 -6.04 -12.77 -9.12
C ALA A 49 -6.68 -14.12 -8.78
N LEU A 50 -8.01 -14.26 -8.93
CA LEU A 50 -8.73 -15.50 -8.68
C LEU A 50 -8.17 -16.66 -9.51
N ASN A 51 -7.91 -16.42 -10.79
CA ASN A 51 -7.34 -17.43 -11.69
C ASN A 51 -5.91 -17.82 -11.28
N CYS A 52 -5.07 -16.83 -10.92
CA CYS A 52 -3.72 -17.09 -10.42
C CYS A 52 -3.75 -17.93 -9.12
N ILE A 53 -4.59 -17.55 -8.15
CA ILE A 53 -4.74 -18.22 -6.85
C ILE A 53 -5.18 -19.68 -7.06
N LYS A 54 -6.21 -19.90 -7.90
CA LYS A 54 -6.65 -21.25 -8.26
C LYS A 54 -5.58 -22.05 -8.99
N GLY A 55 -4.81 -21.41 -9.87
CA GLY A 55 -3.68 -22.03 -10.58
C GLY A 55 -2.57 -22.49 -9.64
N ARG A 56 -2.44 -21.89 -8.45
CA ARG A 56 -1.53 -22.31 -7.38
C ARG A 56 -2.10 -23.41 -6.48
N GLY A 57 -3.29 -23.93 -6.77
CA GLY A 57 -3.95 -24.96 -5.97
C GLY A 57 -4.61 -24.44 -4.68
N ILE A 58 -4.73 -23.12 -4.53
CA ILE A 58 -5.37 -22.51 -3.36
C ILE A 58 -6.88 -22.44 -3.63
N SER A 59 -7.67 -22.96 -2.71
CA SER A 59 -9.12 -22.94 -2.82
C SER A 59 -9.66 -21.52 -2.57
N ALA A 60 -10.31 -20.96 -3.59
CA ALA A 60 -10.77 -19.58 -3.61
C ALA A 60 -12.13 -19.46 -4.32
N THR A 61 -13.05 -18.71 -3.72
CA THR A 61 -14.41 -18.49 -4.22
C THR A 61 -14.67 -17.00 -4.38
N PRO A 62 -15.07 -16.52 -5.57
CA PRO A 62 -15.50 -15.13 -5.73
C PRO A 62 -16.85 -14.93 -5.05
N VAL A 63 -17.00 -13.79 -4.39
CA VAL A 63 -18.26 -13.34 -3.80
C VAL A 63 -18.54 -11.92 -4.29
N GLY A 64 -19.71 -11.71 -4.90
CA GLY A 64 -20.04 -10.41 -5.46
C GLY A 64 -19.07 -9.96 -6.56
N ARG A 65 -18.70 -8.67 -6.57
CA ARG A 65 -17.90 -8.04 -7.63
C ARG A 65 -16.44 -7.81 -7.25
N ASP A 66 -16.14 -7.82 -5.97
CA ASP A 66 -14.95 -7.24 -5.36
C ASP A 66 -14.32 -8.14 -4.29
N LEU A 67 -14.94 -9.26 -3.93
CA LEU A 67 -14.47 -10.13 -2.86
C LEU A 67 -14.03 -11.49 -3.39
N ILE A 68 -12.92 -11.99 -2.85
CA ILE A 68 -12.52 -13.40 -2.92
C ILE A 68 -12.45 -13.93 -1.49
N LEU A 69 -13.15 -15.04 -1.23
CA LEU A 69 -13.00 -15.83 0.00
C LEU A 69 -12.02 -16.97 -0.25
N LEU A 70 -11.08 -17.14 0.67
CA LEU A 70 -10.18 -18.29 0.67
C LEU A 70 -10.72 -19.37 1.63
N SER A 71 -10.28 -20.61 1.46
CA SER A 71 -10.68 -21.71 2.35
C SER A 71 -10.18 -21.55 3.79
N ALA A 72 -9.10 -20.79 4.00
CA ALA A 72 -8.59 -20.50 5.33
C ALA A 72 -9.57 -19.58 6.08
N PRO A 73 -10.01 -19.96 7.31
CA PRO A 73 -10.92 -19.15 8.11
C PRO A 73 -10.49 -17.68 8.25
N GLY A 74 -11.40 -16.77 7.96
CA GLY A 74 -11.16 -15.31 8.03
C GLY A 74 -10.29 -14.75 6.91
N ALA A 75 -9.74 -15.58 6.03
CA ALA A 75 -8.88 -15.15 4.94
C ALA A 75 -9.71 -14.69 3.74
N ARG A 76 -9.50 -13.44 3.30
CA ARG A 76 -10.27 -12.83 2.22
C ARG A 76 -9.51 -11.71 1.54
N ILE A 77 -9.84 -11.45 0.28
CA ILE A 77 -9.24 -10.39 -0.53
C ILE A 77 -10.34 -9.47 -1.01
N VAL A 78 -10.22 -8.18 -0.72
CA VAL A 78 -11.15 -7.13 -1.15
C VAL A 78 -10.47 -6.28 -2.22
N PHE A 79 -11.12 -6.11 -3.37
CA PHE A 79 -10.66 -5.25 -4.48
C PHE A 79 -11.47 -3.97 -4.44
N GLU A 80 -10.85 -2.89 -3.98
CA GLU A 80 -11.52 -1.60 -3.89
C GLU A 80 -11.81 -1.03 -5.27
N ALA A 81 -12.75 -0.10 -5.39
CA ALA A 81 -13.06 0.53 -6.68
C ALA A 81 -11.88 1.31 -7.27
N ASP A 82 -10.91 1.69 -6.43
CA ASP A 82 -9.74 2.46 -6.77
C ASP A 82 -8.53 2.10 -5.88
N ARG A 83 -7.32 2.17 -6.43
CA ARG A 83 -6.08 1.82 -5.70
C ARG A 83 -5.77 2.77 -4.54
N GLY A 84 -6.16 4.04 -4.68
CA GLY A 84 -6.02 5.05 -3.64
C GLY A 84 -6.93 4.78 -2.43
N VAL A 85 -8.05 4.06 -2.62
CA VAL A 85 -8.95 3.70 -1.51
C VAL A 85 -8.26 2.71 -0.57
N SER A 86 -7.68 1.63 -1.09
CA SER A 86 -6.96 0.63 -0.27
C SER A 86 -5.80 1.26 0.51
N SER A 87 -5.02 2.11 -0.17
CA SER A 87 -3.93 2.87 0.47
C SER A 87 -4.45 3.84 1.54
N GLY A 88 -5.57 4.51 1.27
CA GLY A 88 -6.24 5.40 2.22
C GLY A 88 -6.76 4.66 3.46
N MET A 89 -7.28 3.44 3.30
CA MET A 89 -7.71 2.61 4.42
C MET A 89 -6.54 2.21 5.32
N GLN A 90 -5.36 1.94 4.74
CA GLN A 90 -4.14 1.68 5.52
C GLN A 90 -3.73 2.88 6.37
N VAL A 91 -3.68 4.06 5.77
CA VAL A 91 -3.32 5.31 6.48
C VAL A 91 -4.30 5.62 7.61
N ARG A 92 -5.58 5.24 7.45
CA ARG A 92 -6.63 5.45 8.46
C ARG A 92 -6.72 4.36 9.51
N GLY A 93 -5.85 3.34 9.47
CA GLY A 93 -5.90 2.21 10.40
C GLY A 93 -7.14 1.32 10.23
N GLN A 94 -7.76 1.31 9.05
CA GLN A 94 -8.99 0.54 8.79
C GLN A 94 -8.73 -0.89 8.30
N VAL A 95 -7.46 -1.28 8.14
CA VAL A 95 -7.00 -2.58 7.63
C VAL A 95 -6.18 -3.35 8.66
N GLU A 96 -6.49 -3.20 9.95
CA GLU A 96 -5.81 -3.96 11.00
C GLU A 96 -5.92 -5.47 10.74
N GLY A 97 -4.76 -6.15 10.72
CA GLY A 97 -4.69 -7.58 10.38
C GLY A 97 -4.83 -7.89 8.89
N ALA A 98 -4.68 -6.89 8.02
CA ALA A 98 -4.65 -7.04 6.58
C ALA A 98 -3.46 -6.31 5.93
N GLU A 99 -3.12 -6.77 4.74
CA GLU A 99 -2.07 -6.22 3.90
C GLU A 99 -2.69 -5.51 2.70
N VAL A 100 -2.18 -4.33 2.37
CA VAL A 100 -2.57 -3.61 1.16
C VAL A 100 -1.54 -3.92 0.07
N ILE A 101 -2.00 -4.60 -0.98
CA ILE A 101 -1.17 -5.04 -2.10
C ILE A 101 -1.77 -4.49 -3.38
N GLY A 102 -1.12 -3.46 -3.93
CA GLY A 102 -1.63 -2.72 -5.08
C GLY A 102 -3.01 -2.12 -4.81
N GLY A 103 -4.04 -2.62 -5.51
CA GLY A 103 -5.43 -2.20 -5.35
C GLY A 103 -6.26 -3.09 -4.42
N ALA A 104 -5.68 -4.12 -3.83
CA ALA A 104 -6.37 -5.09 -3.00
C ALA A 104 -6.02 -4.95 -1.52
N VAL A 105 -6.96 -5.32 -0.66
CA VAL A 105 -6.77 -5.51 0.78
C VAL A 105 -6.90 -6.99 1.09
N PHE A 106 -5.80 -7.62 1.51
CA PHE A 106 -5.72 -9.03 1.85
C PHE A 106 -5.76 -9.22 3.37
N TYR A 107 -6.88 -9.73 3.88
CA TYR A 107 -7.01 -10.16 5.27
C TYR A 107 -6.51 -11.60 5.36
N VAL A 108 -5.45 -11.83 6.13
CA VAL A 108 -4.75 -13.13 6.18
C VAL A 108 -5.55 -14.19 6.95
N GLY A 109 -6.33 -13.78 7.97
CA GLY A 109 -7.10 -14.70 8.80
C GLY A 109 -6.21 -15.79 9.41
N SER A 110 -6.58 -17.06 9.25
CA SER A 110 -5.79 -18.22 9.68
C SER A 110 -5.03 -18.89 8.52
N ALA A 111 -4.76 -18.17 7.42
CA ALA A 111 -3.97 -18.70 6.33
C ALA A 111 -2.54 -19.00 6.78
N ASP A 112 -1.99 -20.14 6.37
CA ASP A 112 -0.58 -20.45 6.62
C ASP A 112 0.34 -19.66 5.68
N THR A 113 1.65 -19.72 5.93
CA THR A 113 2.64 -19.00 5.13
C THR A 113 2.62 -19.39 3.65
N ALA A 114 2.35 -20.67 3.32
CA ALA A 114 2.32 -21.12 1.94
C ALA A 114 1.13 -20.51 1.18
N VAL A 115 -0.05 -20.47 1.81
CA VAL A 115 -1.24 -19.80 1.28
C VAL A 115 -1.00 -18.30 1.16
N THR A 116 -0.46 -17.67 2.21
CA THR A 116 -0.25 -16.22 2.27
C THR A 116 0.71 -15.76 1.16
N SER A 117 1.91 -16.36 1.07
CA SER A 117 2.87 -16.04 0.02
C SER A 117 2.37 -16.43 -1.38
N GLY A 118 1.55 -17.47 -1.49
CA GLY A 118 0.90 -17.84 -2.74
C GLY A 118 -0.09 -16.80 -3.24
N VAL A 119 -0.86 -16.21 -2.32
CA VAL A 119 -1.83 -15.13 -2.60
C VAL A 119 -1.11 -13.82 -2.91
N GLU A 120 -0.13 -13.42 -2.11
CA GLU A 120 0.68 -12.21 -2.36
C GLU A 120 1.31 -12.21 -3.75
N GLY A 121 1.79 -13.36 -4.22
CA GLY A 121 2.35 -13.50 -5.57
C GLY A 121 1.34 -13.45 -6.71
N CYS A 122 0.04 -13.30 -6.40
CA CYS A 122 -1.05 -13.17 -7.36
C CYS A 122 -1.75 -11.80 -7.32
N LEU A 123 -1.38 -10.93 -6.37
CA LEU A 123 -1.94 -9.58 -6.17
C LEU A 123 -0.94 -8.52 -6.60
#